data_AF-A0A1I2AK01-F1
#
_entry.id   AF-A0A1I2AK01-F1
#
_cell.length_a   1.000
_cell.length_b   1.000
_cell.length_c   1.000
_cell.angle_alpha   90.00
_cell.angle_beta   90.00
_cell.angle_gamma   90.00
#
_symmetry.space_group_name_H-M   'P 1'
#
loop_
_entity.id
_entity.type
_entity.pdbx_description
1 polymer ?
#
loop_
_entity_poly.entity_id
_entity_poly.type
_entity_poly.pdbx_seq_one_letter_code
_entity_poly.pdbx_strand_id
1 'polypeptide(L)'
;MDQQNMNQNQMQGKQVSENMPGMMNHGGHELFDAHEVIGGVIGMLDQYKMYEQHVQDTELKSMMQRHSNFVTNLYNTMLDTFQTGKDPSQPTQTYNMSQSNDVIYGMKPGGQPKKPIQSMNEISDECISSFMMSQAKGLASHMTMAALESTNPVMRRVFADSIPNMIEMAYEIFLYQNKHGYYQVPQLAQNDMTQLMQSFAKAPQNPIN
;
A
#
# COMPACT_ATOMS: atom_id res chain seq x y z
N MET A 1 -41.47 -34.36 10.27
CA MET A 1 -41.38 -32.89 10.42
C MET A 1 -40.36 -32.56 11.51
N ASP A 2 -39.17 -33.20 11.53
CA ASP A 2 -38.28 -33.14 12.70
C ASP A 2 -36.82 -32.76 12.37
N GLN A 3 -36.52 -32.41 11.12
CA GLN A 3 -35.16 -32.07 10.71
C GLN A 3 -34.87 -30.56 10.68
N GLN A 4 -35.90 -29.72 10.86
CA GLN A 4 -35.75 -28.25 10.93
C GLN A 4 -35.50 -27.70 12.33
N ASN A 5 -35.75 -28.47 13.40
CA ASN A 5 -35.59 -28.00 14.78
C ASN A 5 -34.24 -28.34 15.43
N MET A 6 -33.37 -29.14 14.80
CA MET A 6 -32.04 -29.45 15.36
C MET A 6 -30.97 -28.40 15.08
N ASN A 7 -31.21 -27.43 14.20
CA ASN A 7 -30.21 -26.41 13.85
C ASN A 7 -30.26 -25.15 14.73
N GLN A 8 -31.28 -25.00 15.57
CA GLN A 8 -31.48 -23.79 16.39
C GLN A 8 -30.75 -23.83 17.74
N ASN A 9 -30.27 -25.00 18.18
CA ASN A 9 -29.65 -25.20 19.49
C ASN A 9 -28.11 -25.21 19.50
N GLN A 10 -27.44 -25.01 18.35
CA GLN A 10 -25.96 -25.01 18.25
C GLN A 10 -25.31 -23.62 18.19
N MET A 11 -26.07 -22.53 18.38
CA MET A 11 -25.53 -21.16 18.45
C MET A 11 -25.60 -20.54 19.86
N GLN A 12 -25.80 -21.34 20.91
CA GLN A 12 -25.63 -20.86 22.29
C GLN A 12 -24.16 -20.49 22.53
N GLY A 13 -23.89 -19.17 22.63
CA GLY A 13 -22.56 -18.61 22.88
C GLY A 13 -21.88 -17.95 21.68
N LYS A 14 -22.48 -17.98 20.47
CA LYS A 14 -21.95 -17.27 19.30
C LYS A 14 -22.60 -15.89 19.18
N GLN A 15 -21.80 -14.82 19.31
CA GLN A 15 -22.24 -13.45 19.02
C GLN A 15 -21.98 -13.13 17.55
N VAL A 16 -22.96 -12.49 16.91
CA VAL A 16 -22.85 -11.99 15.52
C VAL A 16 -22.40 -10.54 15.58
N SER A 17 -21.53 -10.12 14.66
CA SER A 17 -20.92 -8.78 14.60
C SER A 17 -21.91 -7.63 14.72
N GLU A 18 -23.08 -7.74 14.08
CA GLU A 18 -24.15 -6.73 14.10
C GLU A 18 -24.67 -6.39 15.51
N ASN A 19 -24.56 -7.33 16.45
CA ASN A 19 -25.04 -7.19 17.82
C ASN A 19 -23.93 -6.85 18.83
N MET A 20 -22.69 -6.68 18.38
CA MET A 20 -21.55 -6.33 19.25
C MET A 20 -21.32 -4.82 19.30
N PRO A 21 -20.96 -4.24 20.47
CA PRO A 21 -20.46 -2.87 20.52
C PRO A 21 -19.29 -2.69 19.55
N GLY A 22 -19.18 -1.54 18.87
CA GLY A 22 -18.15 -1.30 17.85
C GLY A 22 -16.72 -1.65 18.30
N MET A 23 -16.33 -1.27 19.52
CA MET A 23 -15.02 -1.60 20.11
C MET A 23 -14.75 -3.10 20.29
N MET A 24 -15.80 -3.92 20.35
CA MET A 24 -15.71 -5.38 20.53
C MET A 24 -15.92 -6.14 19.23
N ASN A 25 -16.22 -5.45 18.12
CA ASN A 25 -16.41 -6.05 16.81
C ASN A 25 -15.09 -6.13 16.02
N HIS A 26 -14.06 -6.67 16.66
CA HIS A 26 -12.76 -6.98 16.07
C HIS A 26 -12.37 -8.42 16.43
N GLY A 27 -11.97 -9.20 15.44
CA GLY A 27 -11.36 -10.50 15.66
C GLY A 27 -9.94 -10.37 16.22
N GLY A 28 -9.47 -11.36 16.97
CA GLY A 28 -8.11 -11.33 17.51
C GLY A 28 -7.04 -11.23 16.41
N HIS A 29 -7.22 -11.91 15.28
CA HIS A 29 -6.34 -11.81 14.11
C HIS A 29 -6.29 -10.39 13.56
N GLU A 30 -7.46 -9.79 13.33
CA GLU A 30 -7.58 -8.41 12.83
C GLU A 30 -6.90 -7.40 13.76
N LEU A 31 -6.99 -7.58 15.08
CA LEU A 31 -6.30 -6.68 16.01
C LEU A 31 -4.77 -6.75 15.86
N PHE A 32 -4.21 -7.93 15.61
CA PHE A 32 -2.79 -8.08 15.33
C PHE A 32 -2.42 -7.47 13.98
N ASP A 33 -3.16 -7.78 12.92
CA ASP A 33 -2.92 -7.19 11.59
C ASP A 33 -2.98 -5.66 11.65
N ALA A 34 -4.01 -5.11 12.31
CA ALA A 34 -4.16 -3.67 12.44
C ALA A 34 -3.04 -3.03 13.26
N HIS A 35 -2.62 -3.68 14.36
CA HIS A 35 -1.47 -3.24 15.13
C HIS A 35 -0.19 -3.20 14.30
N GLU A 36 0.06 -4.24 13.49
CA GLU A 36 1.26 -4.32 12.66
C GLU A 36 1.21 -3.34 11.46
N VAL A 37 0.05 -3.14 10.83
CA VAL A 37 -0.14 -2.13 9.77
C VAL A 37 0.07 -0.71 10.32
N ILE A 38 -0.59 -0.37 11.43
CA ILE A 38 -0.46 0.96 12.06
C ILE A 38 0.99 1.19 12.51
N GLY A 39 1.64 0.17 13.09
CA GLY A 39 3.06 0.21 13.44
C GLY A 39 3.97 0.40 12.21
N GLY A 40 3.64 -0.23 11.08
CA GLY A 40 4.36 -0.02 9.81
C GLY A 40 4.21 1.41 9.28
N VAL A 41 3.02 2.00 9.41
CA VAL A 41 2.78 3.40 9.04
C VAL A 41 3.62 4.36 9.89
N ILE A 42 3.70 4.13 11.21
CA ILE A 42 4.61 4.87 12.10
C ILE A 42 6.06 4.70 11.63
N GLY A 43 6.47 3.46 11.35
CA GLY A 43 7.81 3.14 10.88
C GLY A 43 8.20 3.88 9.60
N MET A 44 7.28 4.03 8.64
CA MET A 44 7.46 4.83 7.44
C MET A 44 7.70 6.31 7.79
N LEU A 45 6.85 6.90 8.64
CA LEU A 45 6.97 8.31 9.04
C LEU A 45 8.27 8.61 9.79
N ASP A 46 8.64 7.75 10.75
CA ASP A 46 9.89 7.88 11.51
C ASP A 46 11.12 7.75 10.61
N GLN A 47 11.08 6.80 9.67
CA GLN A 47 12.14 6.65 8.67
C GLN A 47 12.25 7.88 7.77
N TYR A 48 11.13 8.47 7.33
CA TYR A 48 11.16 9.69 6.53
C TYR A 48 11.81 10.84 7.32
N LYS A 49 11.56 10.93 8.63
CA LYS A 49 12.28 11.88 9.51
C LYS A 49 13.77 11.61 9.58
N MET A 50 14.21 10.36 9.65
CA MET A 50 15.64 10.04 9.60
C MET A 50 16.28 10.42 8.26
N TYR A 51 15.54 10.30 7.16
CA TYR A 51 16.03 10.59 5.80
C TYR A 51 16.17 12.09 5.51
N GLU A 52 15.39 12.96 6.14
CA GLU A 52 15.32 14.41 5.84
C GLU A 52 16.68 15.12 5.73
N GLN A 53 17.64 14.74 6.58
CA GLN A 53 18.99 15.34 6.56
C GLN A 53 19.90 14.82 5.43
N HIS A 54 19.54 13.70 4.81
CA HIS A 54 20.34 13.04 3.78
C HIS A 54 19.81 13.31 2.36
N VAL A 55 18.56 13.75 2.20
CA VAL A 55 17.98 14.10 0.89
C VAL A 55 18.62 15.39 0.36
N GLN A 56 19.27 15.29 -0.81
CA GLN A 56 19.90 16.43 -1.49
C GLN A 56 18.99 16.97 -2.59
N ASP A 57 18.34 16.07 -3.34
CA ASP A 57 17.47 16.44 -4.43
C ASP A 57 16.16 17.10 -3.95
N THR A 58 15.85 18.27 -4.49
CA THR A 58 14.68 19.06 -4.07
C THR A 58 13.34 18.44 -4.48
N GLU A 59 13.30 17.71 -5.59
CA GLU A 59 12.10 17.02 -6.08
C GLU A 59 11.77 15.84 -5.15
N LEU A 60 12.79 15.05 -4.77
CA LEU A 60 12.65 13.97 -3.79
C LEU A 60 12.23 14.50 -2.42
N LYS A 61 12.84 15.61 -1.97
CA LYS A 61 12.50 16.23 -0.68
C LYS A 61 11.04 16.68 -0.64
N SER A 62 10.58 17.34 -1.69
CA SER A 62 9.18 17.79 -1.81
C SER A 62 8.21 16.60 -1.86
N MET A 63 8.55 15.56 -2.62
CA MET A 63 7.76 14.32 -2.68
C MET A 63 7.64 13.67 -1.30
N MET A 64 8.76 13.48 -0.60
CA MET A 64 8.79 12.89 0.74
C MET A 64 7.95 13.69 1.73
N GLN A 65 7.98 15.03 1.68
CA GLN A 65 7.14 15.87 2.54
C GLN A 65 5.65 15.70 2.26
N ARG A 66 5.24 15.64 0.98
CA ARG A 66 3.83 15.39 0.61
C ARG A 66 3.37 14.00 1.04
N HIS A 67 4.21 12.99 0.86
CA HIS A 67 3.96 11.62 1.33
C HIS A 67 3.80 11.60 2.86
N SER A 68 4.73 12.19 3.61
CA SER A 68 4.65 12.30 5.08
C SER A 68 3.35 12.92 5.55
N ASN A 69 2.94 14.04 4.95
CA ASN A 69 1.71 14.74 5.34
C ASN A 69 0.46 13.88 5.07
N PHE A 70 0.40 13.23 3.92
CA PHE A 70 -0.72 12.35 3.59
C PHE A 70 -0.77 11.12 4.51
N VAL A 71 0.37 10.46 4.72
CA VAL A 71 0.48 9.26 5.57
C VAL A 71 0.18 9.58 7.03
N THR A 72 0.51 10.79 7.50
CA THR A 72 0.14 11.25 8.85
C THR A 72 -1.38 11.35 9.02
N ASN A 73 -2.10 11.87 8.02
CA ASN A 73 -3.56 11.90 8.05
C ASN A 73 -4.14 10.49 8.01
N LEU A 74 -3.58 9.62 7.16
CA LEU A 74 -3.98 8.22 7.08
C LEU A 74 -3.80 7.48 8.40
N TYR A 75 -2.67 7.70 9.10
CA TYR A 75 -2.43 7.17 10.44
C TYR A 75 -3.55 7.56 11.42
N ASN A 76 -3.94 8.84 11.43
CA ASN A 76 -5.01 9.32 12.30
C ASN A 76 -6.37 8.67 11.95
N THR A 77 -6.69 8.54 10.66
CA THR A 77 -7.89 7.83 10.19
C THR A 77 -7.90 6.38 10.64
N MET A 78 -6.79 5.65 10.49
CA MET A 78 -6.67 4.26 10.95
C MET A 78 -6.81 4.14 12.47
N LEU A 79 -6.18 5.05 13.23
CA LEU A 79 -6.24 5.04 14.69
C LEU A 79 -7.67 5.26 15.21
N ASP A 80 -8.39 6.21 14.62
CA ASP A 80 -9.78 6.52 14.99
C ASP A 80 -10.70 5.29 14.79
N THR A 81 -10.61 4.66 13.62
CA THR A 81 -11.37 3.43 13.33
C THR A 81 -10.92 2.27 14.21
N PHE A 82 -9.63 2.09 14.45
CA PHE A 82 -9.10 1.04 15.30
C PHE A 82 -9.58 1.16 16.76
N GLN A 83 -9.67 2.38 17.29
CA GLN A 83 -10.11 2.62 18.66
C GLN A 83 -11.63 2.50 18.83
N THR A 84 -12.40 2.90 17.83
CA THR A 84 -13.86 3.02 17.93
C THR A 84 -14.62 1.86 17.33
N GLY A 85 -14.01 1.15 16.37
CA GLY A 85 -14.64 0.17 15.49
C GLY A 85 -15.71 0.77 14.56
N LYS A 86 -15.69 2.10 14.35
CA LYS A 86 -16.68 2.87 13.59
C LYS A 86 -16.02 3.71 12.50
N ASP A 87 -16.86 4.33 11.66
CA ASP A 87 -16.42 5.28 10.64
C ASP A 87 -15.52 6.36 11.25
N PRO A 88 -14.35 6.61 10.65
CA PRO A 88 -13.42 7.62 11.15
C PRO A 88 -14.01 9.02 10.95
N SER A 89 -13.69 9.93 11.86
CA SER A 89 -14.06 11.34 11.78
C SER A 89 -13.53 12.04 10.52
N GLN A 90 -12.43 11.54 9.96
CA GLN A 90 -11.90 11.93 8.66
C GLN A 90 -11.85 10.70 7.75
N PRO A 91 -12.62 10.68 6.64
CA PRO A 91 -12.61 9.57 5.71
C PRO A 91 -11.25 9.46 5.01
N THR A 92 -10.96 8.27 4.48
CA THR A 92 -9.81 8.06 3.60
C THR A 92 -9.85 9.05 2.43
N GLN A 93 -8.68 9.55 2.07
CA GLN A 93 -8.51 10.53 1.00
C GLN A 93 -7.89 9.88 -0.23
N THR A 94 -7.95 10.54 -1.37
CA THR A 94 -7.21 10.14 -2.57
C THR A 94 -5.89 10.88 -2.64
N TYR A 95 -4.79 10.13 -2.66
CA TYR A 95 -3.47 10.67 -2.93
C TYR A 95 -3.35 11.00 -4.42
N ASN A 96 -3.00 12.25 -4.73
CA ASN A 96 -2.77 12.70 -6.09
C ASN A 96 -1.28 12.99 -6.26
N MET A 97 -0.59 12.15 -7.04
CA MET A 97 0.81 12.36 -7.37
C MET A 97 1.02 13.62 -8.22
N SER A 98 2.22 14.18 -8.17
CA SER A 98 2.61 15.38 -8.93
C SER A 98 3.48 15.07 -10.15
N GLN A 99 4.01 13.84 -10.26
CA GLN A 99 4.81 13.40 -11.41
C GLN A 99 3.93 13.20 -12.67
N SER A 100 4.55 13.34 -13.85
CA SER A 100 3.97 12.86 -15.12
C SER A 100 3.96 11.33 -15.18
N ASN A 101 3.07 10.73 -15.97
CA ASN A 101 3.01 9.28 -16.18
C ASN A 101 4.01 8.74 -17.21
N ASP A 102 5.02 9.53 -17.57
CA ASP A 102 5.98 9.18 -18.61
C ASP A 102 7.08 8.25 -18.08
N VAL A 103 7.31 7.14 -18.78
CA VAL A 103 8.35 6.16 -18.46
C VAL A 103 9.44 6.19 -19.53
N ILE A 104 10.69 6.35 -19.09
CA ILE A 104 11.90 6.22 -19.89
C ILE A 104 12.30 4.74 -19.96
N TYR A 105 12.17 4.17 -21.16
CA TYR A 105 12.57 2.80 -21.44
C TYR A 105 14.05 2.68 -21.83
N GLY A 106 14.62 1.50 -21.59
CA GLY A 106 15.98 1.12 -21.99
C GLY A 106 16.93 0.91 -20.82
N MET A 107 18.14 0.47 -21.17
CA MET A 107 19.25 0.24 -20.23
C MET A 107 20.40 1.19 -20.55
N LYS A 108 21.02 1.78 -19.53
CA LYS A 108 22.26 2.55 -19.65
C LYS A 108 23.43 1.58 -19.87
N PRO A 109 24.20 1.71 -20.96
CA PRO A 109 25.41 0.91 -21.17
C PRO A 109 26.43 1.16 -20.05
N GLY A 110 27.13 0.11 -19.60
CA GLY A 110 28.26 0.24 -18.67
C GLY A 110 27.89 0.60 -17.23
N GLY A 111 26.63 0.37 -16.80
CA GLY A 111 26.22 0.54 -15.41
C GLY A 111 27.04 -0.34 -14.46
N GLN A 112 27.51 0.24 -13.35
CA GLN A 112 28.25 -0.50 -12.33
C GLN A 112 27.29 -1.34 -11.46
N PRO A 113 27.71 -2.54 -11.01
CA PRO A 113 26.93 -3.31 -10.06
C PRO A 113 26.67 -2.53 -8.76
N LYS A 114 25.44 -2.61 -8.23
CA LYS A 114 25.09 -2.04 -6.93
C LYS A 114 25.61 -2.92 -5.80
N LYS A 115 26.03 -2.32 -4.69
CA LYS A 115 26.47 -2.99 -3.45
C LYS A 115 25.93 -2.25 -2.22
N PRO A 116 25.83 -2.89 -1.04
CA PRO A 116 25.47 -2.20 0.19
C PRO A 116 26.47 -1.08 0.53
N ILE A 117 25.95 0.05 1.02
CA ILE A 117 26.75 1.15 1.55
C ILE A 117 27.62 0.66 2.72
N GLN A 118 28.82 1.22 2.86
CA GLN A 118 29.73 0.88 3.97
C GLN A 118 29.74 1.95 5.08
N SER A 119 29.17 3.12 4.82
CA SER A 119 29.09 4.23 5.76
C SER A 119 27.88 5.12 5.49
N MET A 120 27.46 5.92 6.49
CA MET A 120 26.35 6.87 6.35
C MET A 120 26.59 7.95 5.29
N ASN A 121 27.86 8.24 4.98
CA ASN A 121 28.23 9.22 3.96
C ASN A 121 27.94 8.74 2.53
N GLU A 122 27.66 7.44 2.35
CA GLU A 122 27.29 6.85 1.06
C GLU A 122 25.77 6.84 0.83
N ILE A 123 24.96 7.28 1.78
CA ILE A 123 23.51 7.42 1.59
C ILE A 123 23.25 8.52 0.55
N SER A 124 22.67 8.14 -0.58
CA SER A 124 22.29 9.02 -1.68
C SER A 124 20.77 9.11 -1.85
N ASP A 125 20.30 10.01 -2.71
CA ASP A 125 18.89 10.10 -3.10
C ASP A 125 18.39 8.80 -3.76
N GLU A 126 19.26 8.05 -4.43
CA GLU A 126 18.95 6.71 -4.94
C GLU A 126 18.67 5.72 -3.80
N CYS A 127 19.48 5.74 -2.74
CA CYS A 127 19.25 4.92 -1.54
C CYS A 127 17.92 5.31 -0.89
N ILE A 128 17.71 6.61 -0.64
CA ILE A 128 16.53 7.12 0.06
C ILE A 128 15.26 6.81 -0.72
N SER A 129 15.20 7.13 -2.01
CA SER A 129 14.05 6.80 -2.86
C SER A 129 13.78 5.29 -2.89
N SER A 130 14.82 4.45 -2.84
CA SER A 130 14.65 2.99 -2.78
C SER A 130 14.06 2.52 -1.44
N PHE A 131 14.44 3.16 -0.33
CA PHE A 131 13.84 2.90 0.98
C PHE A 131 12.37 3.33 1.01
N MET A 132 12.09 4.54 0.52
CA MET A 132 10.73 5.07 0.39
C MET A 132 9.84 4.14 -0.44
N MET A 133 10.33 3.67 -1.59
CA MET A 133 9.58 2.75 -2.46
C MET A 133 9.31 1.41 -1.77
N SER A 134 10.29 0.89 -1.03
CA SER A 134 10.15 -0.38 -0.30
C SER A 134 9.10 -0.28 0.80
N GLN A 135 9.09 0.82 1.56
CA GLN A 135 8.07 1.12 2.57
C GLN A 135 6.66 1.17 1.96
N ALA A 136 6.47 1.95 0.89
CA ALA A 136 5.16 2.08 0.24
C ALA A 136 4.65 0.73 -0.31
N LYS A 137 5.51 -0.06 -0.96
CA LYS A 137 5.16 -1.41 -1.46
C LYS A 137 4.83 -2.38 -0.31
N GLY A 138 5.61 -2.35 0.75
CA GLY A 138 5.41 -3.16 1.94
C GLY A 138 4.06 -2.88 2.58
N LEU A 139 3.75 -1.60 2.81
CA LEU A 139 2.47 -1.18 3.38
C LEU A 139 1.28 -1.49 2.46
N ALA A 140 1.39 -1.26 1.15
CA ALA A 140 0.34 -1.65 0.20
C ALA A 140 0.04 -3.17 0.29
N SER A 141 1.08 -3.99 0.34
CA SER A 141 0.96 -5.45 0.43
C SER A 141 0.34 -5.87 1.76
N HIS A 142 0.80 -5.26 2.86
CA HIS A 142 0.34 -5.58 4.20
C HIS A 142 -1.12 -5.16 4.41
N MET A 143 -1.50 -3.95 4.01
CA MET A 143 -2.90 -3.50 4.04
C MET A 143 -3.81 -4.39 3.18
N THR A 144 -3.30 -4.89 2.05
CA THR A 144 -4.03 -5.87 1.23
C THR A 144 -4.30 -7.14 2.01
N MET A 145 -3.29 -7.74 2.64
CA MET A 145 -3.44 -8.96 3.43
C MET A 145 -4.42 -8.75 4.60
N ALA A 146 -4.23 -7.69 5.38
CA ALA A 146 -5.10 -7.36 6.50
C ALA A 146 -6.58 -7.17 6.06
N ALA A 147 -6.81 -6.48 4.93
CA ALA A 147 -8.16 -6.21 4.44
C ALA A 147 -8.93 -7.46 3.99
N LEU A 148 -8.24 -8.54 3.62
CA LEU A 148 -8.89 -9.76 3.11
C LEU A 148 -9.63 -10.53 4.22
N GLU A 149 -9.19 -10.41 5.47
CA GLU A 149 -9.76 -11.13 6.61
C GLU A 149 -10.09 -10.26 7.84
N SER A 150 -10.02 -8.93 7.70
CA SER A 150 -10.55 -7.99 8.69
C SER A 150 -12.04 -8.21 8.93
N THR A 151 -12.43 -8.41 10.18
CA THR A 151 -13.80 -8.73 10.58
C THR A 151 -14.65 -7.48 10.82
N ASN A 152 -14.05 -6.38 11.28
CA ASN A 152 -14.70 -5.09 11.32
C ASN A 152 -14.86 -4.54 9.89
N PRO A 153 -16.09 -4.31 9.41
CA PRO A 153 -16.32 -3.88 8.04
C PRO A 153 -15.76 -2.48 7.75
N VAL A 154 -15.68 -1.61 8.76
CA VAL A 154 -15.12 -0.26 8.60
C VAL A 154 -13.61 -0.32 8.52
N MET A 155 -12.94 -1.02 9.44
CA MET A 155 -11.48 -1.16 9.42
C MET A 155 -11.02 -1.82 8.11
N ARG A 156 -11.74 -2.86 7.68
CA ARG A 156 -11.55 -3.49 6.37
C ARG A 156 -11.60 -2.48 5.22
N ARG A 157 -12.55 -1.55 5.24
CA ARG A 157 -12.68 -0.51 4.19
C ARG A 157 -11.59 0.52 4.28
N VAL A 158 -11.22 0.98 5.48
CA VAL A 158 -10.08 1.89 5.67
C VAL A 158 -8.81 1.30 5.08
N PHE A 159 -8.51 0.02 5.31
CA PHE A 159 -7.37 -0.64 4.66
C PHE A 159 -7.54 -0.71 3.14
N ALA A 160 -8.68 -1.22 2.66
CA ALA A 160 -8.93 -1.39 1.24
C ALA A 160 -8.80 -0.08 0.45
N ASP A 161 -9.37 1.00 0.97
CA ASP A 161 -9.39 2.32 0.32
C ASP A 161 -8.03 3.03 0.42
N SER A 162 -7.14 2.58 1.32
CA SER A 162 -5.77 3.10 1.47
C SER A 162 -4.77 2.47 0.51
N ILE A 163 -5.05 1.26 0.00
CA ILE A 163 -4.16 0.53 -0.91
C ILE A 163 -3.86 1.34 -2.18
N PRO A 164 -4.85 1.91 -2.91
CA PRO A 164 -4.58 2.73 -4.09
C PRO A 164 -3.64 3.90 -3.80
N ASN A 165 -3.73 4.52 -2.63
CA ASN A 165 -2.87 5.64 -2.26
C ASN A 165 -1.41 5.21 -2.10
N MET A 166 -1.16 4.05 -1.49
CA MET A 166 0.19 3.50 -1.37
C MET A 166 0.75 3.07 -2.73
N ILE A 167 -0.12 2.58 -3.63
CA ILE A 167 0.25 2.26 -5.02
C ILE A 167 0.67 3.54 -5.76
N GLU A 168 -0.12 4.62 -5.69
CA GLU A 168 0.20 5.92 -6.30
C GLU A 168 1.52 6.50 -5.75
N MET A 169 1.76 6.44 -4.44
CA MET A 169 3.03 6.86 -3.85
C MET A 169 4.21 6.03 -4.37
N ALA A 170 4.07 4.70 -4.41
CA ALA A 170 5.12 3.82 -4.94
C ALA A 170 5.38 4.08 -6.43
N TYR A 171 4.34 4.36 -7.21
CA TYR A 171 4.45 4.67 -8.63
C TYR A 171 5.12 6.02 -8.87
N GLU A 172 4.78 7.04 -8.07
CA GLU A 172 5.41 8.35 -8.12
C GLU A 172 6.93 8.27 -7.82
N ILE A 173 7.32 7.46 -6.83
CA ILE A 173 8.73 7.22 -6.52
C ILE A 173 9.42 6.47 -7.67
N PHE A 174 8.75 5.48 -8.26
CA PHE A 174 9.26 4.78 -9.44
C PHE A 174 9.53 5.74 -10.60
N LEU A 175 8.61 6.66 -10.90
CA LEU A 175 8.78 7.67 -11.95
C LEU A 175 9.98 8.57 -11.67
N TYR A 176 10.12 9.04 -10.42
CA TYR A 176 11.31 9.78 -9.99
C TYR A 176 12.60 8.98 -10.22
N GLN A 177 12.65 7.73 -9.76
CA GLN A 177 13.81 6.87 -9.93
C GLN A 177 14.12 6.59 -11.41
N ASN A 178 13.09 6.46 -12.24
CA ASN A 178 13.24 6.21 -13.66
C ASN A 178 13.81 7.44 -14.39
N LYS A 179 13.29 8.64 -14.10
CA LYS A 179 13.81 9.92 -14.60
C LYS A 179 15.29 10.14 -14.25
N HIS A 180 15.70 9.75 -13.05
CA HIS A 180 17.10 9.84 -12.60
C HIS A 180 17.98 8.67 -13.09
N GLY A 181 17.36 7.63 -13.66
CA GLY A 181 18.02 6.42 -14.14
C GLY A 181 18.48 5.47 -13.03
N TYR A 182 17.97 5.63 -11.82
CA TYR A 182 18.10 4.68 -10.70
C TYR A 182 17.30 3.39 -10.95
N TYR A 183 16.17 3.53 -11.67
CA TYR A 183 15.30 2.44 -12.11
C TYR A 183 15.25 2.38 -13.64
N GLN A 184 15.82 1.33 -14.22
CA GLN A 184 15.87 1.13 -15.68
C GLN A 184 14.79 0.14 -16.10
N VAL A 185 14.08 0.45 -17.19
CA VAL A 185 12.95 -0.35 -17.68
C VAL A 185 13.33 -0.94 -19.04
N PRO A 186 13.99 -2.11 -19.08
CA PRO A 186 14.29 -2.77 -20.35
C PRO A 186 13.01 -3.20 -21.04
N GLN A 187 13.05 -3.23 -22.38
CA GLN A 187 11.96 -3.76 -23.20
C GLN A 187 12.36 -5.08 -23.82
N LEU A 188 11.37 -5.94 -24.06
CA LEU A 188 11.54 -7.16 -24.85
C LEU A 188 11.81 -6.81 -26.32
N ALA A 189 12.36 -7.77 -27.06
CA ALA A 189 12.41 -7.66 -28.51
C ALA A 189 10.99 -7.53 -29.08
N GLN A 190 10.85 -6.74 -30.15
CA GLN A 190 9.53 -6.35 -30.68
C GLN A 190 8.65 -7.55 -31.05
N ASN A 191 9.25 -8.61 -31.60
CA ASN A 191 8.53 -9.82 -31.97
C ASN A 191 7.95 -10.54 -30.75
N ASP A 192 8.77 -10.76 -29.71
CA ASP A 192 8.36 -11.40 -28.46
C ASP A 192 7.25 -10.59 -27.77
N MET A 193 7.40 -9.26 -27.74
CA MET A 193 6.40 -8.35 -27.18
C MET A 193 5.06 -8.48 -27.92
N THR A 194 5.09 -8.47 -29.26
CA THR A 194 3.88 -8.57 -30.08
C THR A 194 3.18 -9.92 -29.87
N GLN A 195 3.94 -11.01 -29.83
CA GLN A 195 3.39 -12.35 -29.60
C GLN A 195 2.74 -12.46 -28.22
N LEU A 196 3.38 -11.93 -27.16
CA LEU A 196 2.82 -11.91 -25.81
C LEU A 196 1.55 -11.06 -25.72
N MET A 197 1.50 -9.89 -26.36
CA MET A 197 0.29 -9.05 -26.36
C MET A 197 -0.91 -9.73 -27.04
N GLN A 198 -0.65 -10.63 -27.99
CA GLN A 198 -1.68 -11.40 -28.69
C GLN A 198 -2.01 -12.75 -28.03
N SER A 199 -1.45 -13.02 -26.84
CA SER A 199 -1.63 -14.31 -26.15
C SER A 199 -2.99 -14.47 -25.46
N PHE A 200 -3.74 -13.39 -25.26
CA PHE A 200 -5.09 -13.41 -24.69
C PHE A 200 -6.12 -12.92 -25.71
N ALA A 201 -7.29 -13.56 -25.73
CA ALA A 201 -8.43 -13.16 -26.55
C ALA A 201 -9.66 -12.89 -25.68
N LYS A 202 -10.57 -12.03 -26.17
CA LYS A 202 -11.84 -11.78 -25.48
C LYS A 202 -12.66 -13.08 -25.41
N ALA A 203 -13.17 -13.42 -24.24
CA ALA A 203 -14.17 -14.47 -24.09
C ALA A 203 -15.50 -14.04 -24.75
N PRO A 204 -16.32 -14.98 -25.25
CA PRO A 204 -17.70 -14.67 -25.65
C PRO A 204 -18.44 -14.01 -24.48
N GLN A 205 -19.08 -12.87 -24.72
CA GLN A 205 -19.87 -12.16 -23.71
C GLN A 205 -21.36 -12.43 -23.91
N ASN A 206 -22.03 -12.89 -22.85
CA ASN A 206 -23.47 -12.73 -22.72
C ASN A 206 -23.74 -11.32 -22.14
N PRO A 207 -24.83 -10.64 -22.54
CA PRO A 207 -25.23 -9.38 -21.92
C PRO A 207 -25.35 -9.56 -20.40
N ILE A 208 -24.77 -8.65 -19.63
CA ILE A 208 -25.02 -8.57 -18.18
C ILE A 208 -26.39 -7.90 -18.03
N ASN A 209 -27.37 -8.62 -17.47
CA ASN A 209 -28.69 -8.07 -17.10
C ASN A 209 -28.57 -7.18 -15.86
#